data_AF-A0AAD2VLV2-F1
#
_entry.id   AF-A0AAD2VLV2-F1
#
_cell.length_a   1.000
_cell.length_b   1.000
_cell.length_c   1.000
_cell.angle_alpha   90.00
_cell.angle_beta   90.00
_cell.angle_gamma   90.00
#
_symmetry.space_group_name_H-M   'P 1'
#
loop_
_entity.id
_entity.type
_entity.pdbx_description
1 polymer ?
#
loop_
_entity_poly.entity_id
_entity_poly.type
_entity_poly.pdbx_seq_one_letter_code
_entity_poly.pdbx_strand_id
1 'polypeptide(L)'
;MSKVFICAAIPDELATREEGAVAVATAIEAGDERRARAKFHWQFLEHYPAAQDCAYKFIVCEDKPGIPRPALDSWDAEYMQENRWDEESASFIPVEPESDPMNVNFDKLSLEVQNAVLVKFGTCENITVDMAIDAQELLQEDVATF
;
A
#
# COMPACT_ATOMS: atom_id res chain seq x y z
N MET A 1 32.55 10.80 4.65
CA MET A 1 31.93 9.54 5.10
C MET A 1 30.85 9.20 4.11
N SER A 2 30.76 7.94 3.66
CA SER A 2 29.58 7.48 2.93
C SER A 2 28.40 7.37 3.89
N LYS A 3 27.21 7.70 3.40
CA LYS A 3 25.93 7.51 4.06
C LYS A 3 25.10 6.56 3.20
N VAL A 4 24.16 5.87 3.84
CA VAL A 4 23.18 5.04 3.13
C VAL A 4 21.96 5.89 2.85
N PHE A 5 21.43 5.77 1.64
CA PHE A 5 20.20 6.40 1.20
C PHE A 5 19.22 5.31 0.77
N ILE A 6 17.96 5.48 1.12
CA ILE A 6 16.86 4.65 0.63
C ILE A 6 16.32 5.35 -0.61
N CYS A 7 16.29 4.63 -1.72
CA CYS A 7 15.83 5.14 -3.00
C CYS A 7 14.66 4.28 -3.50
N ALA A 8 13.60 4.91 -3.99
CA ALA A 8 12.47 4.21 -4.57
C ALA A 8 12.07 4.81 -5.92
N ALA A 9 11.59 3.93 -6.80
CA ALA A 9 10.98 4.26 -8.07
C ALA A 9 9.52 3.84 -7.99
N ILE A 10 8.63 4.83 -8.02
CA ILE A 10 7.18 4.62 -7.91
C ILE A 10 6.56 4.98 -9.27
N PRO A 11 5.98 4.01 -10.00
CA PRO A 11 5.28 4.32 -11.24
C PRO A 11 4.01 5.11 -10.97
N ASP A 12 3.56 5.87 -11.96
CA ASP A 12 2.22 6.46 -11.91
C ASP A 12 1.11 5.41 -12.16
N GLU A 13 -0.13 5.82 -11.98
CA GLU A 13 -1.29 4.94 -12.13
C GLU A 13 -1.41 4.40 -13.57
N LEU A 14 -1.00 5.18 -14.58
CA LEU A 14 -1.08 4.80 -15.97
C LEU A 14 -0.06 3.72 -16.31
N ALA A 15 1.21 3.91 -15.94
CA ALA A 15 2.28 2.93 -16.14
C ALA A 15 1.97 1.62 -15.40
N THR A 16 1.38 1.70 -14.20
CA THR A 16 0.96 0.51 -13.45
C THR A 16 -0.13 -0.27 -14.20
N ARG A 17 -1.13 0.43 -14.75
CA ARG A 17 -2.30 -0.19 -15.39
C ARG A 17 -2.04 -0.68 -16.81
N GLU A 18 -1.32 0.08 -17.62
CA GLU A 18 -1.13 -0.21 -19.06
C GLU A 18 0.15 -1.00 -19.34
N GLU A 19 1.21 -0.74 -18.58
CA GLU A 19 2.54 -1.32 -18.82
C GLU A 19 2.93 -2.38 -17.77
N GLY A 20 2.11 -2.55 -16.73
CA GLY A 20 2.40 -3.47 -15.63
C GLY A 20 3.61 -3.04 -14.80
N ALA A 21 3.90 -1.74 -14.77
CA ALA A 21 5.01 -1.17 -14.02
C ALA A 21 4.87 -1.43 -12.52
N VAL A 22 5.96 -1.83 -11.87
CA VAL A 22 5.99 -2.14 -10.44
C VAL A 22 6.86 -1.15 -9.69
N ALA A 23 6.43 -0.78 -8.48
CA ALA A 23 7.21 0.04 -7.57
C ALA A 23 8.37 -0.78 -6.97
N VAL A 24 9.58 -0.22 -6.96
CA VAL A 24 10.77 -0.90 -6.43
C VAL A 24 11.62 0.06 -5.60
N ALA A 25 12.28 -0.48 -4.58
CA ALA A 25 13.22 0.25 -3.74
C ALA A 25 14.60 -0.40 -3.72
N THR A 26 15.63 0.36 -3.35
CA THR A 26 16.98 -0.14 -3.07
C THR A 26 17.70 0.81 -2.12
N ALA A 27 18.64 0.29 -1.33
CA ALA A 27 19.53 1.11 -0.53
C ALA A 27 20.84 1.34 -1.27
N ILE A 28 21.35 2.58 -1.26
CA ILE A 28 22.57 2.98 -1.98
C ILE A 28 23.48 3.76 -1.06
N GLU A 29 24.77 3.41 -1.04
CA GLU A 29 25.79 4.24 -0.40
C GLU A 29 26.22 5.40 -1.32
N ALA A 30 26.21 6.62 -0.76
CA ALA A 30 26.68 7.83 -1.44
C ALA A 30 27.24 8.86 -0.45
N GLY A 31 27.94 9.86 -0.97
CA GLY A 31 28.47 10.97 -0.15
C GLY A 31 27.42 12.01 0.25
N ASP A 32 26.37 12.16 -0.57
CA ASP A 32 25.29 13.12 -0.42
C ASP A 32 24.06 12.65 -1.22
N GLU A 33 22.89 13.23 -0.94
CA GLU A 33 21.61 12.87 -1.57
C GLU A 33 21.62 13.08 -3.09
N ARG A 34 22.29 14.14 -3.57
CA ARG A 34 22.37 14.43 -5.02
C ARG A 34 23.13 13.32 -5.75
N ARG A 35 24.22 12.81 -5.16
CA ARG A 35 24.97 11.67 -5.68
C ARG A 35 24.16 10.38 -5.60
N ALA A 36 23.45 10.15 -4.49
CA ALA A 36 22.57 8.99 -4.35
C ALA A 36 21.50 8.98 -5.45
N ARG A 37 20.82 10.12 -5.66
CA ARG A 37 19.78 10.27 -6.69
C ARG A 37 20.32 10.06 -8.10
N ALA A 38 21.48 10.63 -8.43
CA ALA A 38 22.08 10.44 -9.74
C ALA A 38 22.50 8.97 -9.98
N LYS A 39 23.12 8.33 -8.98
CA LYS A 39 23.52 6.93 -9.03
C LYS A 39 22.30 6.01 -9.17
N PHE A 40 21.27 6.24 -8.36
CA PHE A 40 20.01 5.52 -8.40
C PHE A 40 19.32 5.62 -9.75
N HIS A 41 19.15 6.84 -10.28
CA HIS A 41 18.50 7.06 -11.56
C HIS A 41 19.19 6.29 -12.68
N TRP A 42 20.53 6.35 -12.72
CA TRP A 42 21.31 5.63 -13.71
C TRP A 42 21.19 4.10 -13.57
N GLN A 43 21.37 3.56 -12.35
CA GLN A 43 21.21 2.12 -12.09
C GLN A 43 19.79 1.62 -12.40
N PHE A 44 18.76 2.43 -12.11
CA PHE A 44 17.37 2.09 -12.40
C PHE A 44 17.14 1.95 -13.90
N LEU A 45 17.61 2.91 -14.71
CA LEU A 45 17.45 2.85 -16.17
C LEU A 45 18.27 1.73 -16.82
N GLU A 46 19.40 1.34 -16.24
CA GLU A 46 20.16 0.17 -16.70
C GLU A 46 19.40 -1.14 -16.44
N HIS A 47 18.76 -1.27 -15.27
CA HIS A 47 18.05 -2.49 -14.90
C HIS A 47 16.64 -2.57 -15.51
N TYR A 48 15.98 -1.42 -15.67
CA TYR A 48 14.63 -1.27 -16.21
C TYR A 48 14.66 -0.35 -17.44
N PRO A 49 15.21 -0.79 -18.58
CA PRO A 49 15.33 0.04 -19.78
C PRO A 49 13.97 0.49 -20.35
N ALA A 50 12.92 -0.33 -20.17
CA ALA A 50 11.55 0.01 -20.57
C ALA A 50 10.95 1.16 -19.75
N ALA A 51 11.48 1.42 -18.55
CA ALA A 51 11.00 2.49 -17.68
C ALA A 51 11.35 3.90 -18.19
N GLN A 52 12.08 4.04 -19.31
CA GLN A 52 12.29 5.32 -19.99
C GLN A 52 11.00 5.89 -20.59
N ASP A 53 10.11 5.00 -21.03
CA ASP A 53 8.82 5.38 -21.61
C ASP A 53 7.72 5.53 -20.54
N CYS A 54 7.88 4.88 -19.38
CA CYS A 54 6.99 5.01 -18.22
C CYS A 54 7.26 6.28 -17.39
N ALA A 55 6.22 6.87 -16.80
CA ALA A 55 6.38 7.93 -15.82
C ALA A 55 6.63 7.36 -14.39
N TYR A 56 7.89 7.32 -13.98
CA TYR A 56 8.29 7.00 -12.60
C TYR A 56 8.63 8.25 -11.78
N LYS A 57 8.14 8.32 -10.56
CA LYS A 57 8.59 9.25 -9.51
C LYS A 57 9.73 8.62 -8.74
N PHE A 58 10.89 9.29 -8.73
CA PHE A 58 12.04 8.87 -7.93
C PHE A 58 12.08 9.61 -6.60
N ILE A 59 12.15 8.84 -5.52
CA ILE A 59 12.23 9.32 -4.14
C ILE A 59 13.56 8.87 -3.56
N VAL A 60 14.22 9.76 -2.82
CA VAL A 60 15.48 9.48 -2.13
C VAL A 60 15.41 10.10 -0.75
N CYS A 61 15.72 9.32 0.29
CA CYS A 61 15.86 9.82 1.65
C CYS A 61 17.09 9.22 2.33
N GLU A 62 17.68 9.96 3.26
CA GLU A 62 18.79 9.45 4.07
C GLU A 62 18.28 8.37 5.03
N ASP A 63 19.00 7.26 5.13
CA ASP A 63 18.70 6.19 6.09
C ASP A 63 18.84 6.70 7.53
N LYS A 64 17.88 6.37 8.39
CA LYS A 64 17.91 6.73 9.82
C LYS A 64 17.56 5.51 10.67
N PRO A 65 18.12 5.41 11.90
CA PRO A 65 17.76 4.34 12.81
C PRO A 65 16.25 4.28 13.05
N GLY A 66 15.67 3.08 12.91
CA GLY A 66 14.24 2.84 13.12
C GLY A 66 13.38 2.96 11.87
N ILE A 67 13.93 3.37 10.73
CA ILE A 67 13.24 3.33 9.43
C ILE A 67 13.47 1.95 8.80
N PRO A 68 12.44 1.32 8.21
CA PRO A 68 12.60 0.10 7.43
C PRO A 68 13.56 0.38 6.26
N ARG A 69 14.52 -0.50 6.02
CA ARG A 69 15.56 -0.29 5.01
C ARG A 69 15.60 -1.47 4.03
N PRO A 70 15.50 -1.24 2.71
CA PRO A 70 15.64 -2.31 1.72
C PRO A 70 17.08 -2.80 1.64
N ALA A 71 17.29 -3.93 0.96
CA ALA A 71 18.62 -4.47 0.73
C ALA A 71 19.53 -3.49 -0.06
N LEU A 72 20.82 -3.51 0.26
CA LEU A 72 21.81 -2.64 -0.39
C LEU A 72 22.09 -3.13 -1.82
N ASP A 73 22.06 -2.20 -2.78
CA ASP A 73 22.31 -2.45 -4.21
C ASP A 73 21.45 -3.62 -4.78
N SER A 74 20.24 -3.82 -4.23
CA SER A 74 19.29 -4.85 -4.66
C SER A 74 17.89 -4.26 -4.79
N TRP A 75 17.20 -4.60 -5.88
CA TRP A 75 15.85 -4.12 -6.15
C TRP A 75 14.83 -4.93 -5.36
N ASP A 76 14.11 -4.24 -4.48
CA ASP A 76 13.17 -4.82 -3.54
C ASP A 76 11.76 -4.27 -3.81
N ALA A 77 10.92 -5.11 -4.42
CA ALA A 77 9.52 -4.79 -4.66
C ALA A 77 8.63 -5.12 -3.44
N GLU A 78 9.05 -6.06 -2.58
CA GLU A 78 8.32 -6.43 -1.37
C GLU A 78 8.39 -5.28 -0.36
N TYR A 79 9.55 -4.63 -0.24
CA TYR A 79 9.70 -3.42 0.56
C TYR A 79 8.65 -2.35 0.21
N MET A 80 8.33 -2.18 -1.08
CA MET A 80 7.33 -1.20 -1.53
C MET A 80 5.88 -1.64 -1.29
N GLN A 81 5.64 -2.92 -0.99
CA GLN A 81 4.33 -3.42 -0.56
C GLN A 81 4.16 -3.23 0.95
N GLU A 82 5.23 -3.45 1.71
CA GLU A 82 5.22 -3.32 3.17
C GLU A 82 5.38 -1.88 3.65
N ASN A 83 5.88 -0.97 2.81
CA ASN A 83 6.21 0.39 3.20
C ASN A 83 5.67 1.40 2.18
N ARG A 84 5.15 2.52 2.68
CA ARG A 84 4.71 3.65 1.85
C ARG A 84 5.54 4.88 2.14
N TRP A 85 5.69 5.72 1.13
CA TRP A 85 6.28 7.04 1.30
C TRP A 85 5.29 7.96 2.02
N ASP A 86 5.75 8.58 3.11
CA ASP A 86 5.02 9.63 3.80
C ASP A 86 5.62 11.00 3.44
N GLU A 87 4.83 11.82 2.74
CA GLU A 87 5.26 13.14 2.27
C GLU A 87 5.43 14.13 3.45
N GLU A 88 4.75 13.93 4.57
CA GLU A 88 4.82 14.83 5.74
C GLU A 88 6.15 14.66 6.50
N SER A 89 6.56 13.43 6.75
CA SER A 89 7.83 13.11 7.42
C SER A 89 9.03 12.96 6.47
N ALA A 90 8.77 12.96 5.15
CA ALA A 90 9.75 12.67 4.10
C ALA A 90 10.52 11.37 4.40
N SER A 91 9.79 10.32 4.75
CA SER A 91 10.32 9.02 5.17
C SER A 91 9.43 7.88 4.70
N PHE A 92 10.00 6.69 4.58
CA PHE A 92 9.22 5.47 4.48
C PHE A 92 8.67 5.09 5.85
N ILE A 93 7.39 4.74 5.88
CA ILE A 93 6.72 4.19 7.05
C ILE A 93 6.11 2.85 6.69
N PRO A 94 6.13 1.87 7.61
CA PRO A 94 5.40 0.63 7.42
C PRO A 94 3.93 0.90 7.11
N VAL A 95 3.42 0.20 6.11
CA VAL A 95 1.98 0.05 5.88
C VAL A 95 1.47 -0.80 7.03
N GLU A 96 0.52 -0.27 7.79
CA GLU A 96 -0.17 -1.09 8.77
C GLU A 96 -0.88 -2.19 7.98
N PRO A 97 -0.68 -3.47 8.32
CA PRO A 97 -1.45 -4.52 7.69
C PRO A 97 -2.93 -4.15 7.87
N GLU A 98 -3.72 -4.21 6.79
CA GLU A 98 -5.17 -4.10 6.92
C GLU A 98 -5.55 -5.04 8.06
N SER A 99 -6.08 -4.47 9.14
CA SER A 99 -6.58 -5.28 10.25
C SER A 99 -7.55 -6.26 9.63
N ASP A 100 -7.25 -7.56 9.75
CA ASP A 100 -8.12 -8.63 9.27
C ASP A 100 -9.56 -8.19 9.52
N PRO A 101 -10.41 -8.14 8.48
CA PRO A 101 -11.78 -7.69 8.66
C PRO A 101 -12.32 -8.49 9.83
N MET A 102 -12.77 -7.79 10.88
CA MET A 102 -13.08 -8.42 12.14
C MET A 102 -14.30 -9.30 11.89
N ASN A 103 -14.06 -10.57 11.54
CA ASN A 103 -15.11 -11.45 11.07
C ASN A 103 -16.05 -11.71 12.24
N VAL A 104 -17.30 -11.32 12.08
CA VAL A 104 -18.34 -11.65 13.04
C VAL A 104 -18.76 -13.09 12.79
N ASN A 105 -18.95 -13.83 13.87
CA ASN A 105 -19.55 -15.15 13.76
C ASN A 105 -21.03 -14.97 13.42
N PHE A 106 -21.41 -15.30 12.18
CA PHE A 106 -22.77 -15.17 11.68
C PHE A 106 -23.80 -15.84 12.60
N ASP A 107 -23.49 -17.01 13.15
CA ASP A 107 -24.38 -17.77 14.04
C ASP A 107 -24.63 -17.06 15.38
N LYS A 108 -23.80 -16.09 15.76
CA LYS A 108 -23.96 -15.28 16.97
C LYS A 108 -24.74 -13.98 16.76
N LEU A 109 -25.06 -13.62 15.51
CA LEU A 109 -25.91 -12.47 15.19
C LEU A 109 -27.37 -12.79 15.53
N SER A 110 -28.20 -11.76 15.73
CA SER A 110 -29.64 -11.96 15.87
C SER A 110 -30.24 -12.48 14.55
N LEU A 111 -31.34 -13.23 14.62
CA LEU A 111 -31.99 -13.80 13.42
C LEU A 111 -32.35 -12.74 12.37
N GLU A 112 -32.75 -11.55 12.84
CA GLU A 112 -33.08 -10.40 11.98
C GLU A 112 -31.85 -9.91 11.20
N VAL A 113 -30.71 -9.78 11.87
CA VAL A 113 -29.44 -9.37 11.24
C VAL A 113 -28.92 -10.46 10.32
N GLN A 114 -29.03 -11.74 10.71
CA GLN A 114 -28.68 -12.87 9.84
C GLN A 114 -29.47 -12.84 8.53
N ASN A 115 -30.79 -12.65 8.60
CA ASN A 115 -31.64 -12.55 7.43
C ASN A 115 -31.29 -11.34 6.57
N ALA A 116 -31.04 -10.17 7.19
CA ALA A 116 -30.65 -8.97 6.46
C ALA A 116 -29.29 -9.14 5.75
N VAL A 117 -28.32 -9.78 6.40
CA VAL A 117 -27.01 -10.09 5.80
C VAL A 117 -27.18 -11.06 4.62
N LEU A 118 -27.98 -12.11 4.77
CA LEU A 118 -28.28 -13.05 3.68
C LEU A 118 -28.98 -12.36 2.51
N VAL A 119 -29.90 -11.44 2.78
CA VAL A 119 -30.63 -10.67 1.75
C VAL A 119 -29.71 -9.68 1.04
N LYS A 120 -28.84 -8.97 1.77
CA LYS A 120 -27.98 -7.91 1.22
C LYS A 120 -26.75 -8.49 0.50
N PHE A 121 -26.11 -9.51 1.07
CA PHE A 121 -24.81 -10.01 0.61
C PHE A 121 -24.82 -11.44 0.06
N GLY A 122 -25.88 -12.22 0.30
CA GLY A 122 -26.02 -13.58 -0.22
C GLY A 122 -25.00 -14.59 0.31
N THR A 123 -24.29 -14.26 1.40
CA THR A 123 -23.27 -15.11 2.02
C THR A 123 -23.45 -15.16 3.53
N CYS A 124 -22.99 -16.25 4.15
CA CYS A 124 -22.80 -16.40 5.59
C CYS A 124 -21.32 -16.53 6.00
N GLU A 125 -20.41 -16.56 5.02
CA GLU A 125 -18.96 -16.67 5.23
C GLU A 125 -18.30 -15.29 5.13
N ASN A 126 -17.24 -15.08 5.92
CA ASN A 126 -16.44 -13.84 5.96
C ASN A 126 -17.26 -12.56 6.19
N ILE A 127 -18.31 -12.65 7.00
CA ILE A 127 -19.13 -11.48 7.36
C ILE A 127 -18.31 -10.58 8.27
N THR A 128 -18.09 -9.34 7.84
CA THR A 128 -17.38 -8.33 8.62
C THR A 128 -18.34 -7.55 9.53
N VAL A 129 -17.81 -6.87 10.55
CA VAL A 129 -18.61 -5.95 11.38
C VAL A 129 -19.33 -4.92 10.52
N ASP A 130 -18.66 -4.33 9.54
CA ASP A 130 -19.24 -3.32 8.65
C ASP A 130 -20.36 -3.89 7.79
N MET A 131 -20.22 -5.12 7.27
CA MET A 131 -21.29 -5.80 6.53
C MET A 131 -22.51 -6.05 7.42
N ALA A 132 -22.32 -6.44 8.69
CA ALA A 132 -23.43 -6.65 9.62
C ALA A 132 -24.13 -5.33 9.99
N ILE A 133 -23.41 -4.21 10.08
CA ILE A 133 -23.96 -2.87 10.30
C ILE A 133 -24.73 -2.41 9.04
N ASP A 134 -24.13 -2.56 7.88
CA ASP A 134 -24.72 -2.18 6.59
C ASP A 134 -26.00 -2.99 6.29
N ALA A 135 -26.04 -4.27 6.66
CA ALA A 135 -27.25 -5.07 6.58
C ALA A 135 -28.36 -4.59 7.53
N GLN A 136 -28.01 -4.06 8.71
CA GLN A 136 -29.00 -3.55 9.67
C GLN A 136 -29.79 -2.35 9.14
N GLU A 137 -29.28 -1.63 8.14
CA GLU A 137 -30.05 -0.58 7.46
C GLU A 137 -31.34 -1.13 6.83
N LEU A 138 -31.34 -2.37 6.33
CA LEU A 138 -32.54 -3.01 5.77
C LEU A 138 -33.63 -3.29 6.83
N LEU A 139 -33.26 -3.31 8.11
CA LEU A 139 -34.17 -3.50 9.22
C LEU A 139 -34.77 -2.18 9.72
N GLN A 140 -34.20 -1.04 9.30
CA GLN A 140 -34.78 0.27 9.57
C GLN A 140 -35.91 0.49 8.56
N GLU A 141 -37.11 0.00 8.86
CA GLU A 141 -38.32 0.42 8.15
C GLU A 141 -38.46 1.95 8.31
N ASP A 142 -38.45 2.66 7.18
CA ASP A 142 -38.80 4.07 7.10
C ASP A 142 -40.11 4.31 7.85
N VAL A 143 -40.02 4.86 9.06
CA VAL A 143 -41.12 5.59 9.69
C VAL A 143 -41.22 6.93 8.98
N ALA A 144 -41.52 6.90 7.68
CA ALA A 144 -42.07 8.02 6.95
C ALA A 144 -43.47 8.27 7.54
N THR A 145 -43.51 9.02 8.64
CA THR A 145 -44.74 9.52 9.22
C THR A 145 -45.28 10.56 8.23
N PHE A 146 -46.32 10.19 7.50
CA PHE A 146 -47.13 11.08 6.68
C PHE A 146 -47.83 12.15 7.53
#